data_AF-A0A5E9PEJ9-F1
#
_entry.id   AF-A0A5E9PEJ9-F1
#
_cell.length_a   1.000
_cell.length_b   1.000
_cell.length_c   1.000
_cell.angle_alpha   90.00
_cell.angle_beta   90.00
_cell.angle_gamma   90.00
#
_symmetry.space_group_name_H-M   'P 1'
#
loop_
_entity.id
_entity.type
_entity.pdbx_description
1 polymer ?
#
loop_
_entity_poly.entity_id
_entity_poly.type
_entity_poly.pdbx_seq_one_letter_code
_entity_poly.pdbx_strand_id
1 'polypeptide(L)'
;MKKIIFTTVLGLVISNFTNADTLIPRSVQGDKGKYYLIEKKKQGDIIITLHKRIGVETTDYTRLETNCKTMKMREIGTGEGSIKAIKINPTKWFDLVEGSSKSDLAHFVCKK
;
A
#
# COMPACT_ATOMS: atom_id res chain seq x y z
N MET A 1 -61.95 8.04 -15.77
CA MET A 1 -61.02 7.03 -15.19
C MET A 1 -59.61 7.60 -15.29
N LYS A 2 -59.05 8.13 -14.19
CA LYS A 2 -57.73 8.79 -14.18
C LYS A 2 -56.63 7.74 -13.98
N LYS A 3 -55.72 7.60 -14.95
CA LYS A 3 -54.56 6.72 -14.86
C LYS A 3 -53.47 7.44 -14.05
N ILE A 4 -53.11 6.89 -12.90
CA ILE A 4 -51.99 7.37 -12.09
C ILE A 4 -50.73 6.65 -12.58
N ILE A 5 -49.78 7.41 -13.13
CA ILE A 5 -48.48 6.90 -13.53
C ILE A 5 -47.54 7.07 -12.33
N PHE A 6 -47.11 5.96 -11.74
CA PHE A 6 -46.04 5.95 -10.75
C PHE A 6 -44.69 5.96 -11.46
N THR A 7 -44.05 7.13 -11.53
CA THR A 7 -42.65 7.27 -11.93
C THR A 7 -41.76 7.01 -10.72
N THR A 8 -41.19 5.81 -10.63
CA THR A 8 -40.16 5.48 -9.65
C THR A 8 -38.82 6.10 -10.07
N VAL A 9 -38.39 7.12 -9.34
CA VAL A 9 -37.05 7.71 -9.49
C VAL A 9 -36.06 6.78 -8.79
N LEU A 10 -35.34 5.97 -9.56
CA LEU A 10 -34.24 5.15 -9.08
C LEU A 10 -32.99 6.03 -8.91
N GLY A 11 -32.81 6.61 -7.73
CA GLY A 11 -31.61 7.37 -7.39
C GLY A 11 -30.39 6.46 -7.31
N LEU A 12 -29.42 6.64 -8.21
CA LEU A 12 -28.12 5.96 -8.15
C LEU A 12 -27.31 6.55 -6.98
N VAL A 13 -27.17 5.80 -5.88
CA VAL A 13 -26.26 6.15 -4.80
C VAL A 13 -24.85 5.75 -5.21
N ILE A 14 -24.02 6.73 -5.59
CA ILE A 14 -22.59 6.51 -5.89
C ILE A 14 -21.84 6.50 -4.57
N SER A 15 -21.58 5.32 -4.01
CA SER A 15 -20.75 5.16 -2.82
C SER A 15 -19.28 5.36 -3.18
N ASN A 16 -18.65 6.43 -2.68
CA ASN A 16 -17.20 6.58 -2.75
C ASN A 16 -16.56 5.66 -1.71
N PHE A 17 -16.17 4.45 -2.11
CA PHE A 17 -15.38 3.55 -1.27
C PHE A 17 -13.96 4.10 -1.15
N THR A 18 -13.65 4.79 -0.06
CA THR A 18 -12.27 5.07 0.32
C THR A 18 -11.68 3.78 0.89
N ASN A 19 -10.74 3.15 0.18
CA ASN A 19 -10.00 2.02 0.75
C ASN A 19 -9.20 2.52 1.95
N ALA A 20 -9.52 2.01 3.14
CA ALA A 20 -8.77 2.31 4.34
C ALA A 20 -7.38 1.66 4.26
N ASP A 21 -6.35 2.41 4.64
CA ASP A 21 -4.98 1.90 4.68
C ASP A 21 -4.91 0.68 5.62
N THR A 22 -4.19 -0.36 5.18
CA THR A 22 -4.06 -1.60 5.95
C THR A 22 -2.78 -1.59 6.79
N LEU A 23 -2.88 -1.80 8.10
CA LEU A 23 -1.72 -1.89 8.98
C LEU A 23 -0.83 -3.09 8.58
N ILE A 24 0.47 -2.84 8.44
CA ILE A 24 1.49 -3.87 8.25
C ILE A 24 2.10 -4.16 9.64
N PRO A 25 1.87 -5.35 10.22
CA PRO A 25 2.43 -5.71 11.53
C PRO A 25 3.95 -5.71 11.49
N ARG A 26 4.59 -5.33 12.61
CA ARG A 26 6.04 -5.44 12.77
C ARG A 26 6.40 -6.75 13.47
N SER A 27 7.44 -7.42 12.98
CA SER A 27 8.01 -8.65 13.56
C SER A 27 8.92 -8.37 14.77
N VAL A 28 9.49 -7.16 14.85
CA VAL A 28 10.37 -6.73 15.95
C VAL A 28 9.75 -5.60 16.76
N GLN A 29 10.06 -5.56 18.06
CA GLN A 29 9.63 -4.50 18.97
C GLN A 29 10.62 -3.31 18.95
N GLY A 30 10.16 -2.14 19.38
CA GLY A 30 11.00 -0.95 19.59
C GLY A 30 10.97 0.08 18.45
N ASP A 31 10.47 -0.26 17.27
CA ASP A 31 10.18 0.74 16.24
C ASP A 31 8.93 1.54 16.62
N LYS A 32 9.10 2.85 16.82
CA LYS A 32 7.99 3.76 17.15
C LYS A 32 7.12 4.08 15.93
N GLY A 33 7.57 3.71 14.73
CA GLY A 33 6.84 3.94 13.49
C GLY A 33 5.73 2.92 13.27
N LYS A 34 4.63 3.38 12.66
CA LYS A 34 3.54 2.51 12.19
C LYS A 34 3.55 2.44 10.67
N TYR A 35 3.41 1.23 10.14
CA TYR A 35 3.52 0.98 8.70
C TYR A 35 2.16 0.61 8.14
N TYR A 36 1.81 1.20 6.99
CA TYR A 36 0.51 1.00 6.37
C TYR A 36 0.65 0.79 4.87
N LEU A 37 -0.03 -0.23 4.35
CA LEU A 37 -0.22 -0.48 2.94
C LEU A 37 -1.38 0.39 2.43
N ILE A 38 -1.13 1.19 1.40
CA ILE A 38 -2.11 2.09 0.78
C ILE A 38 -2.64 1.46 -0.51
N GLU A 39 -1.73 1.01 -1.38
CA GLU A 39 -2.08 0.37 -2.65
C GLU A 39 -1.27 -0.91 -2.86
N LYS A 40 -1.89 -1.87 -3.54
CA LYS A 40 -1.27 -3.12 -3.95
C LYS A 40 -1.72 -3.50 -5.36
N LYS A 41 -0.76 -3.78 -6.24
CA LYS A 41 -1.00 -4.31 -7.59
C LYS A 41 -0.13 -5.53 -7.83
N LYS A 42 -0.72 -6.62 -8.32
CA LYS A 42 0.01 -7.85 -8.69
C LYS A 42 0.30 -7.87 -10.19
N GLN A 43 1.52 -8.25 -10.56
CA GLN A 43 1.98 -8.47 -11.94
C GLN A 43 2.86 -9.72 -11.98
N GLY A 44 2.27 -10.87 -12.30
CA GLY A 44 2.95 -12.15 -12.18
C GLY A 44 3.40 -12.44 -10.74
N ASP A 45 4.69 -12.71 -10.56
CA ASP A 45 5.31 -12.92 -9.25
C ASP A 45 5.66 -11.60 -8.52
N ILE A 46 5.52 -10.46 -9.19
CA ILE A 46 5.85 -9.15 -8.63
C ILE A 46 4.59 -8.51 -8.02
N ILE A 47 4.70 -8.05 -6.78
CA ILE A 47 3.74 -7.18 -6.13
C ILE A 47 4.33 -5.78 -6.05
N ILE A 48 3.62 -4.82 -6.65
CA ILE A 48 3.92 -3.38 -6.54
C ILE A 48 3.07 -2.83 -5.41
N THR A 49 3.70 -2.10 -4.49
CA THR A 49 3.03 -1.47 -3.36
C THR A 49 3.29 0.03 -3.31
N LEU A 50 2.30 0.76 -2.82
CA LEU A 50 2.48 2.06 -2.21
C LEU A 50 2.19 1.90 -0.72
N HIS A 51 3.13 2.27 0.12
CA HIS A 51 2.99 2.18 1.56
C HIS A 51 3.52 3.44 2.23
N LYS A 52 3.09 3.68 3.46
CA LYS A 52 3.59 4.77 4.29
C LYS A 52 4.12 4.26 5.62
N ARG A 53 5.11 4.97 6.16
CA ARG A 53 5.54 4.88 7.55
C ARG A 53 5.13 6.18 8.24
N ILE A 54 4.30 6.09 9.27
CA ILE A 54 4.05 7.20 10.19
C ILE A 54 5.10 7.11 11.30
N GLY A 55 6.11 7.97 11.24
CA GLY A 55 7.14 8.11 12.27
C GLY A 55 6.72 9.10 13.37
N VAL A 56 7.67 9.45 14.23
CA VAL A 56 7.47 10.46 15.28
C VAL A 56 7.39 11.86 14.68
N GLU A 57 8.31 12.18 13.76
CA GLU A 57 8.44 13.51 13.15
C GLU A 57 7.75 13.59 11.77
N THR A 58 7.93 12.56 10.95
CA THR A 58 7.56 12.59 9.53
C THR A 58 6.73 11.37 9.14
N THR A 59 5.96 11.53 8.05
CA THR A 59 5.34 10.40 7.34
C THR A 59 6.03 10.20 6.01
N ASP A 60 6.64 9.04 5.82
CA ASP A 60 7.36 8.70 4.59
C ASP A 60 6.50 7.80 3.71
N TYR A 61 6.44 8.10 2.42
CA TYR A 61 5.74 7.31 1.41
C TYR A 61 6.76 6.64 0.50
N THR A 62 6.57 5.36 0.22
CA THR A 62 7.48 4.57 -0.61
C THR A 62 6.71 3.73 -1.62
N ARG A 63 7.15 3.76 -2.89
CA ARG A 63 6.77 2.80 -3.91
C ARG A 63 7.81 1.71 -4.01
N LEU A 64 7.36 0.46 -4.00
CA LEU A 64 8.25 -0.68 -3.93
C LEU A 64 7.73 -1.83 -4.79
N GLU A 65 8.65 -2.57 -5.40
CA GLU A 65 8.36 -3.85 -6.06
C GLU A 65 8.94 -5.02 -5.26
N THR A 66 8.12 -6.03 -5.01
CA THR A 66 8.49 -7.25 -4.30
C THR A 66 8.29 -8.45 -5.21
N ASN A 67 9.33 -9.23 -5.49
CA ASN A 67 9.20 -10.51 -6.17
C ASN A 67 8.90 -11.61 -5.14
N CYS A 68 7.67 -12.09 -5.09
CA CYS A 68 7.24 -13.09 -4.10
C CYS A 68 7.78 -14.50 -4.37
N LYS A 69 8.35 -14.76 -5.56
CA LYS A 69 9.05 -16.01 -5.87
C LYS A 69 10.45 -16.00 -5.27
N THR A 70 11.20 -14.91 -5.42
CA THR A 70 12.60 -14.81 -4.97
C THR A 70 12.76 -14.14 -3.60
N MET A 71 11.71 -13.54 -3.06
CA MET A 71 11.75 -12.71 -1.84
C MET A 71 12.77 -11.56 -1.92
N LYS A 72 12.97 -11.01 -3.12
CA LYS A 72 13.79 -9.81 -3.34
C LYS A 72 12.92 -8.59 -3.57
N MET A 73 13.47 -7.41 -3.29
CA MET A 73 12.79 -6.13 -3.44
C MET A 73 13.60 -5.13 -4.26
N ARG A 74 12.93 -4.15 -4.85
CA ARG A 74 13.53 -2.88 -5.25
C ARG A 74 12.64 -1.72 -4.86
N GLU A 75 13.23 -0.68 -4.29
CA GLU A 75 12.52 0.59 -4.09
C GLU A 75 12.44 1.30 -5.44
N ILE A 76 11.26 1.83 -5.78
CA ILE A 76 11.04 2.59 -7.01
C ILE A 76 11.21 4.09 -6.75
N GLY A 77 10.82 4.53 -5.56
CA GLY A 77 10.97 5.91 -5.12
C GLY A 77 10.39 6.15 -3.73
N THR A 78 10.84 7.24 -3.11
CA THR A 78 10.44 7.67 -1.77
C THR A 78 10.10 9.16 -1.75
N GLY A 79 9.26 9.57 -0.81
CA GLY A 79 8.89 10.96 -0.59
C GLY A 79 8.34 11.20 0.81
N GLU A 80 8.72 12.32 1.41
CA GLU A 80 8.27 12.73 2.74
C GLU A 80 6.98 13.56 2.66
N GLY A 81 6.07 13.36 3.61
CA GLY A 81 4.85 14.14 3.82
C GLY A 81 3.72 13.90 2.81
N SER A 82 4.03 13.49 1.58
CA SER A 82 3.01 13.24 0.56
C SER A 82 3.43 12.22 -0.49
N ILE A 83 2.46 11.46 -1.01
CA ILE A 83 2.62 10.60 -2.21
C ILE A 83 3.11 11.41 -3.42
N LYS A 84 2.72 12.70 -3.53
CA LYS A 84 3.15 13.58 -4.62
C LYS A 84 4.63 13.96 -4.54
N ALA A 85 5.24 13.85 -3.36
CA ALA A 85 6.66 14.15 -3.14
C ALA A 85 7.57 12.96 -3.52
N ILE A 86 7.02 11.82 -3.96
CA ILE A 86 7.81 10.65 -4.32
C ILE A 86 8.70 10.97 -5.52
N LYS A 87 10.01 10.91 -5.31
CA LYS A 87 11.03 11.02 -6.35
C LYS A 87 11.36 9.62 -6.88
N ILE A 88 11.17 9.41 -8.18
CA ILE A 88 11.42 8.12 -8.82
C ILE A 88 12.93 7.97 -9.05
N ASN A 89 13.54 7.01 -8.36
CA ASN A 89 14.93 6.63 -8.52
C ASN A 89 15.10 5.15 -8.13
N PRO A 90 14.82 4.22 -9.06
CA PRO A 90 14.75 2.81 -8.72
C PRO A 90 16.10 2.25 -8.26
N THR A 91 16.09 1.47 -7.18
CA THR A 91 17.27 0.74 -6.72
C THR A 91 17.49 -0.52 -7.56
N LYS A 92 18.68 -1.13 -7.42
CA LYS A 92 18.87 -2.54 -7.80
C LYS A 92 17.97 -3.43 -6.92
N TRP A 93 17.70 -4.64 -7.40
CA TRP A 93 17.07 -5.67 -6.58
C TRP A 93 18.01 -6.07 -5.43
N PHE A 94 17.48 -6.16 -4.22
CA PHE A 94 18.23 -6.51 -3.02
C PHE A 94 17.53 -7.60 -2.21
N ASP A 95 18.33 -8.29 -1.41
CA ASP A 95 17.87 -9.30 -0.45
C ASP A 95 17.32 -8.62 0.80
N LEU A 96 16.28 -9.24 1.38
CA LEU A 96 15.63 -8.74 2.58
C LEU A 96 16.48 -9.04 3.82
N VAL A 97 16.55 -8.06 4.71
CA VAL A 97 17.12 -8.25 6.04
C VAL A 97 15.99 -8.63 6.99
N GLU A 98 16.10 -9.78 7.64
CA GLU A 98 15.09 -10.28 8.58
C GLU A 98 14.81 -9.26 9.70
N GLY A 99 13.54 -9.14 10.12
CA GLY A 99 13.11 -8.14 11.09
C GLY A 99 13.01 -6.69 10.57
N SER A 100 13.49 -6.39 9.36
CA SER A 100 13.33 -5.07 8.75
C SER A 100 11.88 -4.80 8.34
N SER A 101 11.47 -3.53 8.27
CA SER A 101 10.13 -3.17 7.82
C SER A 101 9.84 -3.60 6.39
N LYS A 102 10.88 -3.72 5.57
CA LYS A 102 10.80 -4.26 4.21
C LYS A 102 10.56 -5.76 4.23
N SER A 103 11.24 -6.51 5.12
CA SER A 103 10.97 -7.95 5.28
C SER A 103 9.50 -8.17 5.65
N ASP A 104 9.01 -7.44 6.65
CA ASP A 104 7.62 -7.55 7.09
C ASP A 104 6.62 -7.19 5.99
N LEU A 105 6.89 -6.14 5.22
CA LEU A 105 6.09 -5.81 4.05
C LEU A 105 6.07 -6.97 3.05
N ALA A 106 7.21 -7.60 2.76
CA ALA A 106 7.29 -8.74 1.85
C ALA A 106 6.44 -9.91 2.35
N HIS A 107 6.64 -10.32 3.60
CA HIS A 107 5.88 -11.40 4.23
C HIS A 107 4.38 -11.12 4.21
N PHE A 108 4.00 -9.88 4.55
CA PHE A 108 2.62 -9.44 4.54
C PHE A 108 1.97 -9.53 3.15
N VAL A 109 2.64 -9.03 2.09
CA VAL A 109 2.04 -8.98 0.75
C VAL A 109 2.14 -10.30 0.00
N CYS A 110 3.20 -11.07 0.25
CA CYS A 110 3.42 -12.38 -0.35
C CYS A 110 2.72 -13.51 0.42
N LYS A 111 2.20 -13.25 1.62
CA LYS A 111 1.53 -14.21 2.51
C LYS A 111 2.44 -15.40 2.85
N LYS A 112 3.65 -15.11 3.32
CA LYS A 112 4.66 -16.09 3.72
C LYS A 112 5.15 -15.85 5.13
#